data_AF-A0A953D660-F1
#
_entry.id   AF-A0A953D660-F1
#
_cell.length_a   1.000
_cell.length_b   1.000
_cell.length_c   1.000
_cell.angle_alpha   90.00
_cell.angle_beta   90.00
_cell.angle_gamma   90.00
#
_symmetry.space_group_name_H-M   'P 1'
#
loop_
_entity.id
_entity.type
_entity.pdbx_description
1 polymer ?
#
loop_
_entity_poly.entity_id
_entity_poly.type
_entity_poly.pdbx_seq_one_letter_code
_entity_poly.pdbx_strand_id
1 'polypeptide(L)'
;MERYEEARVNAMAVLVALIEGKTDTILAARKLSSLRRALAGNEFDDDWRTFTCIDSETDHLPVGEERKQWAADALAAKDVEIQHTEDRYRDPALAAACNLLRRYREPTQSR
;
A
#
# COMPACT_ATOMS: atom_id res chain seq x y z
N MET A 1 2.36 22.47 4.46
CA MET A 1 3.79 22.11 4.61
C MET A 1 3.94 20.97 5.62
N GLU A 2 3.55 21.15 6.89
CA GLU A 2 3.64 20.09 7.93
C GLU A 2 2.88 18.78 7.58
N ARG A 3 1.60 18.87 7.20
CA ARG A 3 0.77 17.69 6.82
C ARG A 3 1.28 16.93 5.59
N TYR A 4 2.03 17.59 4.70
CA TYR A 4 2.62 16.93 3.53
C TYR A 4 3.87 16.15 3.93
N GLU A 5 4.73 16.76 4.74
CA GLU A 5 5.97 16.12 5.19
C GLU A 5 5.69 14.91 6.08
N GLU A 6 4.70 15.01 6.98
CA GLU A 6 4.25 13.88 7.78
C GLU A 6 3.73 12.73 6.89
N ALA A 7 2.88 13.04 5.91
CA ALA A 7 2.40 12.04 4.96
C ALA A 7 3.55 11.41 4.18
N ARG A 8 4.55 12.20 3.78
CA ARG A 8 5.74 11.75 3.02
C ARG A 8 6.56 10.77 3.86
N VAL A 9 6.85 11.10 5.11
CA VAL A 9 7.57 10.22 6.04
C VAL A 9 6.81 8.92 6.26
N ASN A 10 5.49 9.00 6.48
CA ASN A 10 4.65 7.81 6.66
C ASN A 10 4.63 6.92 5.41
N ALA A 11 4.51 7.51 4.21
CA ALA A 11 4.57 6.75 2.97
C ALA A 11 5.93 6.07 2.79
N MET A 12 7.04 6.79 3.02
CA MET A 12 8.38 6.21 2.94
C MET A 12 8.57 5.04 3.92
N ALA A 13 8.05 5.14 5.14
CA ALA A 13 8.11 4.05 6.12
C ALA A 13 7.35 2.80 5.63
N VAL A 14 6.15 2.97 5.05
CA VAL A 14 5.37 1.85 4.48
C VAL A 14 6.08 1.24 3.26
N LEU A 15 6.61 2.08 2.37
CA LEU A 15 7.35 1.64 1.18
C LEU A 15 8.58 0.80 1.56
N VAL A 16 9.37 1.27 2.53
CA VAL A 16 10.53 0.53 3.04
C VAL A 16 10.10 -0.78 3.68
N ALA A 17 9.06 -0.78 4.51
CA ALA A 17 8.55 -2.00 5.13
C ALA A 17 8.10 -3.03 4.08
N LEU A 18 7.44 -2.60 3.01
CA LEU A 18 7.00 -3.49 1.93
C LEU A 18 8.20 -4.08 1.17
N ILE A 19 9.18 -3.25 0.82
CA ILE A 19 10.40 -3.67 0.12
C ILE A 19 11.22 -4.67 0.96
N GLU A 20 11.28 -4.46 2.28
CA GLU A 20 11.99 -5.33 3.22
C GLU A 20 11.18 -6.57 3.63
N GLY A 21 9.95 -6.75 3.13
CA GLY A 21 9.08 -7.87 3.50
C GLY A 21 8.58 -7.83 4.94
N LYS A 22 8.54 -6.65 5.56
CA LYS A 22 8.04 -6.42 6.93
C LYS A 22 6.55 -6.11 6.99
N THR A 23 5.91 -5.90 5.84
CA THR A 23 4.46 -5.78 5.71
C THR A 23 4.03 -6.44 4.41
N ASP A 24 2.83 -7.01 4.42
CA ASP A 24 2.24 -7.63 3.25
C ASP A 24 1.69 -6.58 2.27
N THR A 25 1.48 -7.00 1.03
CA THR A 25 1.10 -6.14 -0.10
C THR A 25 -0.24 -5.46 0.12
N ILE A 26 -1.25 -6.20 0.58
CA ILE A 26 -2.60 -5.67 0.80
C ILE A 26 -2.58 -4.62 1.92
N LEU A 27 -1.88 -4.92 3.03
CA LEU A 27 -1.79 -4.00 4.16
C LEU A 27 -1.00 -2.73 3.79
N ALA A 28 0.06 -2.87 3.00
CA ALA A 28 0.81 -1.73 2.48
C ALA A 28 -0.05 -0.90 1.53
N ALA A 29 -0.79 -1.55 0.62
CA ALA A 29 -1.68 -0.89 -0.33
C ALA A 29 -2.75 -0.06 0.38
N ARG A 30 -3.40 -0.60 1.41
CA ARG A 30 -4.41 0.13 2.20
C ARG A 30 -3.83 1.39 2.86
N LYS A 31 -2.64 1.28 3.45
CA LYS A 31 -1.95 2.43 4.05
C LYS A 31 -1.57 3.47 3.00
N LEU A 32 -0.97 3.05 1.89
CA LEU A 32 -0.54 3.96 0.82
C LEU A 32 -1.73 4.62 0.11
N SER A 33 -2.77 3.86 -0.21
CA SER A 33 -4.03 4.37 -0.79
C SER A 33 -4.61 5.52 0.03
N SER A 34 -4.60 5.42 1.36
CA SER A 34 -5.05 6.49 2.27
C SER A 34 -4.20 7.77 2.21
N LEU A 35 -2.89 7.64 1.93
CA LEU A 35 -1.94 8.76 1.84
C LEU A 35 -1.93 9.43 0.46
N ARG A 36 -2.47 8.76 -0.56
CA ARG A 36 -2.44 9.22 -1.96
C ARG A 36 -2.96 10.65 -2.12
N ARG A 37 -4.06 11.02 -1.47
CA ARG A 37 -4.64 12.38 -1.62
C ARG A 37 -3.71 13.50 -1.15
N ALA A 38 -2.82 13.21 -0.20
CA ALA A 38 -1.86 14.19 0.31
C ALA A 38 -0.59 14.27 -0.54
N LEU A 39 -0.23 13.18 -1.24
CA LEU A 39 1.10 13.00 -1.83
C LEU A 39 1.11 12.87 -3.36
N ALA A 40 0.06 12.30 -3.94
CA ALA A 40 -0.07 12.18 -5.39
C ALA A 40 -0.48 13.54 -5.95
N GLY A 41 0.47 14.24 -6.56
CA GLY A 41 0.21 15.51 -7.25
C GLY A 41 -0.62 15.34 -8.52
N ASN A 42 -0.85 14.10 -8.97
CA ASN A 42 -1.63 13.74 -10.16
C ASN A 42 -2.48 12.48 -9.88
N GLU A 43 -3.71 12.47 -10.38
CA GLU A 43 -4.61 11.32 -10.29
C GLU A 43 -4.19 10.13 -11.19
N PHE A 44 -3.35 10.40 -12.21
CA PHE A 44 -2.83 9.39 -13.15
C PHE A 44 -1.41 8.89 -12.81
N ASP A 45 -0.96 9.03 -11.57
CA ASP A 45 0.32 8.46 -11.16
C ASP A 45 0.22 6.94 -11.04
N ASP A 46 0.84 6.22 -11.99
CA ASP A 46 0.71 4.77 -12.11
C ASP A 46 1.20 3.99 -10.89
N ASP A 47 2.25 4.46 -10.22
CA ASP A 47 2.75 3.79 -9.02
C ASP A 47 1.75 3.96 -7.86
N TRP A 48 1.17 5.15 -7.69
CA TRP A 48 0.10 5.35 -6.69
C TRP A 48 -1.18 4.61 -7.06
N ARG A 49 -1.53 4.56 -8.36
CA ARG A 49 -2.70 3.87 -8.87
C ARG A 49 -2.63 2.37 -8.58
N THR A 50 -1.44 1.77 -8.66
CA THR A 50 -1.22 0.36 -8.28
C THR A 50 -1.76 0.07 -6.89
N PHE A 51 -1.41 0.88 -5.89
CA PHE A 51 -1.87 0.67 -4.52
C PHE A 51 -3.37 0.97 -4.33
N THR A 52 -3.91 1.96 -5.03
CA THR A 52 -5.36 2.21 -5.00
C THR A 52 -6.16 1.08 -5.63
N CYS A 53 -5.68 0.49 -6.73
CA CYS A 53 -6.32 -0.67 -7.34
C CYS A 53 -6.29 -1.88 -6.42
N ILE A 54 -5.13 -2.19 -5.82
CA ILE A 54 -5.01 -3.31 -4.86
C ILE A 54 -5.95 -3.09 -3.68
N ASP A 55 -5.93 -1.91 -3.05
CA ASP A 55 -6.82 -1.60 -1.92
C ASP A 55 -8.29 -1.74 -2.29
N SER A 56 -8.70 -1.24 -3.47
CA SER A 56 -10.08 -1.35 -3.95
C SER A 56 -10.50 -2.78 -4.30
N GLU A 57 -9.60 -3.63 -4.80
CA GLU A 57 -9.89 -5.02 -5.12
C GLU A 57 -9.92 -5.91 -3.87
N THR A 58 -9.45 -5.42 -2.73
CA THR A 58 -9.21 -6.20 -1.52
C THR A 58 -9.84 -5.59 -0.28
N ASP A 59 -10.67 -4.56 -0.44
CA ASP A 59 -11.31 -3.83 0.65
C ASP A 59 -12.22 -4.74 1.51
N HIS A 60 -12.76 -5.81 0.91
CA HIS A 60 -13.53 -6.85 1.57
C HIS A 60 -12.69 -7.90 2.31
N LEU A 61 -11.36 -7.92 2.11
CA LEU A 61 -10.48 -8.92 2.72
C LEU A 61 -10.06 -8.52 4.14
N PRO A 62 -10.21 -9.42 5.13
CA PRO A 62 -9.86 -9.14 6.51
C PRO A 62 -8.35 -9.35 6.72
N VAL A 63 -7.58 -8.27 6.64
CA VAL A 63 -6.10 -8.29 6.79
C VAL A 63 -5.60 -7.55 8.02
N GLY A 64 -6.49 -6.86 8.74
CA GLY A 64 -6.17 -6.11 9.95
C GLY A 64 -6.92 -6.58 11.19
N GLU A 65 -7.18 -5.62 12.08
CA GLU A 65 -7.85 -5.82 13.37
C GLU A 65 -9.27 -6.36 13.24
N GLU A 66 -9.92 -6.13 12.09
CA GLU A 66 -11.25 -6.64 11.77
C GLU A 66 -11.31 -8.16 11.86
N ARG A 67 -10.20 -8.89 11.65
CA ARG A 67 -10.12 -10.36 11.77
C ARG A 67 -10.64 -10.85 13.13
N LYS A 68 -10.52 -10.06 14.19
CA LYS A 68 -11.03 -10.38 15.54
C LYS A 68 -12.55 -10.54 15.61
N GLN A 69 -13.27 -10.02 14.63
CA GLN A 69 -14.73 -10.05 14.56
C GLN A 69 -15.27 -11.11 13.58
N TRP A 70 -14.38 -11.84 12.89
CA TRP A 70 -14.76 -12.82 11.89
C TRP A 70 -14.81 -14.23 12.47
N ALA A 71 -15.71 -15.05 11.92
CA ALA A 71 -15.74 -16.47 12.21
C ALA A 71 -14.48 -17.17 11.64
N ALA A 72 -13.99 -18.18 12.35
CA ALA A 72 -12.72 -18.83 12.01
C ALA A 72 -12.74 -19.54 10.65
N ASP A 73 -13.88 -20.12 10.28
CA ASP A 73 -14.11 -20.75 8.97
C ASP A 73 -14.14 -19.72 7.83
N ALA A 74 -14.77 -18.56 8.05
CA ALA A 74 -14.76 -17.46 7.10
C ALA A 74 -13.34 -16.89 6.90
N LEU A 75 -12.55 -16.78 7.97
CA LEU A 75 -11.13 -16.40 7.88
C LEU A 75 -10.33 -17.39 7.05
N ALA A 76 -10.46 -18.69 7.31
CA ALA A 76 -9.74 -19.72 6.57
C ALA A 76 -10.05 -19.69 5.06
N ALA A 77 -11.31 -19.45 4.69
CA ALA A 77 -11.70 -19.29 3.29
C ALA A 77 -11.07 -18.03 2.66
N LYS A 78 -11.01 -16.91 3.41
CA LYS A 78 -10.44 -15.66 2.92
C LYS A 78 -8.92 -15.65 2.90
N ASP A 79 -8.25 -16.42 3.74
CA ASP A 79 -6.79 -16.54 3.74
C ASP A 79 -6.27 -17.12 2.41
N VAL A 80 -7.03 -18.00 1.75
CA VAL A 80 -6.70 -18.50 0.40
C VAL A 80 -6.75 -17.37 -0.64
N GLU A 81 -7.78 -16.53 -0.57
CA GLU A 81 -7.95 -15.38 -1.48
C GLU A 81 -6.89 -14.30 -1.23
N ILE A 82 -6.57 -14.05 0.04
CA ILE A 82 -5.47 -13.17 0.47
C ILE A 82 -4.16 -13.67 -0.13
N GLN A 83 -3.82 -14.95 0.04
CA GLN A 83 -2.56 -15.50 -0.46
C GLN A 83 -2.44 -15.39 -1.98
N HIS A 84 -3.50 -15.72 -2.72
CA HIS A 84 -3.51 -15.56 -4.18
C HIS A 84 -3.32 -14.10 -4.61
N THR A 85 -3.89 -13.16 -3.87
CA THR A 85 -3.78 -11.73 -4.14
C THR A 85 -2.38 -11.22 -3.84
N GLU A 86 -1.81 -11.61 -2.71
CA GLU A 86 -0.42 -11.30 -2.34
C GLU A 86 0.56 -11.79 -3.41
N ASP A 87 0.40 -13.03 -3.89
CA ASP A 87 1.26 -13.58 -4.93
C ASP A 87 1.08 -12.87 -6.27
N ARG A 88 -0.17 -12.54 -6.65
CA ARG A 88 -0.48 -11.82 -7.89
C ARG A 88 0.13 -10.41 -7.92
N TYR A 89 0.07 -9.70 -6.80
CA TYR A 89 0.45 -8.29 -6.73
C TYR A 89 1.84 -8.02 -6.20
N ARG A 90 2.57 -9.04 -5.72
CA ARG A 90 3.93 -8.90 -5.18
C ARG A 90 4.85 -8.10 -6.10
N ASP A 91 5.06 -8.58 -7.33
CA ASP A 91 6.03 -7.95 -8.24
C ASP A 91 5.58 -6.54 -8.69
N PRO A 92 4.32 -6.30 -9.11
CA PRO A 92 3.83 -4.95 -9.40
C PRO A 92 3.96 -3.99 -8.21
N ALA A 93 3.61 -4.43 -7.00
CA ALA A 93 3.66 -3.60 -5.81
C ALA A 93 5.10 -3.25 -5.41
N LEU A 94 6.04 -4.20 -5.51
CA LEU A 94 7.45 -3.94 -5.25
C LEU A 94 8.05 -2.97 -6.28
N ALA A 95 7.70 -3.13 -7.56
CA ALA A 95 8.15 -2.21 -8.61
C ALA A 95 7.67 -0.78 -8.35
N ALA A 96 6.36 -0.61 -8.08
CA ALA A 96 5.77 0.68 -7.74
C ALA A 96 6.38 1.27 -6.45
N ALA A 97 6.62 0.42 -5.44
CA ALA A 97 7.19 0.84 -4.17
C ALA A 97 8.61 1.39 -4.33
N CYS A 98 9.46 0.71 -5.10
CA CYS A 98 10.81 1.15 -5.41
C CYS A 98 10.81 2.50 -6.15
N ASN A 99 9.90 2.67 -7.13
CA ASN A 99 9.77 3.93 -7.87
C ASN A 99 9.35 5.09 -6.96
N LEU A 100 8.33 4.90 -6.12
CA LEU A 100 7.86 5.91 -5.17
C LEU A 100 8.95 6.25 -4.15
N LEU A 101 9.63 5.25 -3.58
CA LEU A 101 10.67 5.47 -2.58
C LEU A 101 11.82 6.29 -3.15
N ARG A 102 12.24 6.01 -4.39
CA ARG A 102 13.25 6.81 -5.10
C ARG A 102 12.79 8.26 -5.25
N ARG A 103 11.56 8.49 -5.72
CA ARG A 103 11.00 9.84 -5.92
C ARG A 103 10.93 10.66 -4.62
N TYR A 104 10.57 10.04 -3.50
CA TYR A 104 10.51 10.74 -2.22
C TYR A 104 11.87 10.88 -1.54
N ARG A 105 12.89 10.10 -1.92
CA ARG A 105 14.27 10.29 -1.42
C ARG A 105 15.00 11.43 -2.09
N GLU A 106 14.70 11.70 -3.36
CA GLU A 106 15.27 12.84 -4.08
C GLU A 106 14.76 14.14 -3.43
N PRO A 107 15.65 15.09 -3.05
CA PRO A 107 15.21 16.38 -2.55
C PRO A 107 14.37 17.04 -3.63
N THR A 108 13.12 17.37 -3.28
CA THR A 108 12.12 17.96 -4.16
C THR A 108 12.78 19.04 -5.02
N GLN A 109 12.95 18.81 -6.33
CA GLN A 109 13.27 19.91 -7.22
C GLN A 109 12.06 20.84 -7.17
N SER A 110 12.29 22.03 -6.64
CA SER A 110 11.29 23.10 -6.52
C SER A 110 10.45 23.17 -7.79
N ARG A 111 9.14 22.95 -7.64
CA ARG A 111 8.14 23.37 -8.62
C ARG A 111 7.55 24.70 -8.17
#